data_AF-A0A7W7IX12-F1
#
_entry.id   AF-A0A7W7IX12-F1
#
_cell.length_a   1.000
_cell.length_b   1.000
_cell.length_c   1.000
_cell.angle_alpha   90.00
_cell.angle_beta   90.00
_cell.angle_gamma   90.00
#
_symmetry.space_group_name_H-M   'P 1'
#
loop_
_entity.id
_entity.type
_entity.pdbx_description
1 polymer ?
#
loop_
_entity_poly.entity_id
_entity_poly.type
_entity_poly.pdbx_seq_one_letter_code
_entity_poly.pdbx_strand_id
1 'polypeptide(L)'
;MKKIFAVLTVFFTCFISGQTKDNPLVILDSKSIGYMDQNKLKHIDPNDMQLFIYKGTRSEILEKFGSNSGVVIFATNKYILETFYKDNIENSSLKKEIPTVDRLSKIGVIGSKAEVKNLPYAELVRYIKTTPNNDDVLKITSIAFIEPSVAVKMNPDWKFGAIEIMSTQDR
;
A
#
# COMPACT_ATOMS: atom_id res chain seq x y z
N MET A 1 -17.58 26.98 -45.87
CA MET A 1 -17.73 26.66 -44.43
C MET A 1 -17.78 25.14 -44.17
N LYS A 2 -16.81 24.35 -44.66
CA LYS A 2 -16.75 22.89 -44.40
C LYS A 2 -15.41 22.41 -43.84
N LYS A 3 -14.35 23.23 -43.90
CA LYS A 3 -13.00 22.87 -43.44
C LYS A 3 -12.72 23.19 -41.98
N ILE A 4 -13.54 24.05 -41.35
CA ILE A 4 -13.36 24.45 -39.94
C ILE A 4 -13.91 23.38 -38.98
N PHE A 5 -14.93 22.62 -39.39
CA PHE A 5 -15.51 21.56 -38.56
C PHE A 5 -14.59 20.35 -38.37
N ALA A 6 -13.71 20.05 -39.34
CA ALA A 6 -12.81 18.90 -39.25
C ALA A 6 -11.67 19.09 -38.22
N VAL A 7 -11.28 20.34 -37.92
CA VAL A 7 -10.23 20.63 -36.95
C VAL A 7 -10.75 20.51 -35.52
N LEU A 8 -12.03 20.82 -35.29
CA LEU A 8 -12.66 20.68 -33.97
C LEU A 8 -12.87 19.22 -33.56
N THR A 9 -13.07 18.31 -34.51
CA THR A 9 -13.21 16.87 -34.23
C THR A 9 -11.89 16.21 -33.86
N VAL A 10 -10.76 16.65 -34.43
CA VAL A 10 -9.43 16.08 -34.13
C VAL A 10 -8.92 16.50 -32.74
N PHE A 11 -9.32 17.66 -32.23
CA PHE A 11 -8.95 18.09 -30.87
C PHE A 11 -9.75 17.38 -29.77
N PHE A 12 -10.94 16.85 -30.06
CA PHE A 12 -11.75 16.14 -29.07
C PHE A 12 -11.34 14.67 -28.85
N THR A 13 -10.64 14.07 -29.81
CA THR A 13 -10.19 12.67 -29.70
C THR A 13 -8.90 12.49 -28.90
N CYS A 14 -8.22 13.57 -28.50
CA CYS A 14 -6.94 13.50 -27.78
C CYS A 14 -7.03 13.67 -26.26
N PHE A 15 -8.24 13.73 -25.68
CA PHE A 15 -8.42 13.83 -24.22
C PHE A 15 -9.04 12.59 -23.56
N ILE A 16 -9.29 11.52 -24.33
CA ILE A 16 -9.80 10.24 -23.78
C ILE A 16 -8.79 9.13 -24.08
N SER A 17 -7.58 9.29 -23.59
CA SER A 17 -6.54 8.25 -23.65
C SER A 17 -5.70 8.30 -22.39
N GLY A 18 -6.39 8.16 -21.25
CA GLY A 18 -5.79 8.12 -19.92
C GLY A 18 -6.51 7.16 -18.99
N GLN A 19 -6.92 5.97 -19.45
CA GLN A 19 -7.32 4.86 -18.58
C GLN A 19 -7.35 3.55 -19.35
N THR A 20 -6.18 2.91 -19.49
CA THR A 20 -6.01 1.62 -20.20
C THR A 20 -5.96 0.41 -19.24
N LYS A 21 -6.45 0.56 -18.01
CA LYS A 21 -6.79 -0.55 -17.12
C LYS A 21 -8.15 -0.25 -16.52
N ASP A 22 -9.00 -1.27 -16.43
CA ASP A 22 -10.27 -1.21 -15.69
C ASP A 22 -9.95 -0.82 -14.23
N ASN A 23 -10.00 0.47 -13.94
CA ASN A 23 -9.91 0.95 -12.57
C ASN A 23 -11.23 0.56 -11.91
N PRO A 24 -11.21 -0.24 -10.85
CA PRO A 24 -12.44 -0.70 -10.23
C PRO A 24 -13.21 0.51 -9.68
N LEU A 25 -14.51 0.58 -9.94
CA LEU A 25 -15.37 1.62 -9.37
C LEU A 25 -15.36 1.48 -7.85
N VAL A 26 -14.76 2.45 -7.15
CA VAL A 26 -14.73 2.51 -5.69
C VAL A 26 -16.01 3.19 -5.20
N ILE A 27 -16.76 2.49 -4.35
CA ILE A 27 -17.96 3.02 -3.70
C ILE A 27 -17.57 3.48 -2.31
N LEU A 28 -17.82 4.76 -2.03
CA LEU A 28 -17.72 5.38 -0.71
C LEU A 28 -19.12 5.90 -0.36
N ASP A 29 -19.87 5.14 0.43
CA ASP A 29 -21.13 5.59 1.02
C ASP A 29 -20.98 5.62 2.55
N SER A 30 -21.84 6.39 3.20
CA SER A 30 -22.08 6.47 4.64
C SER A 30 -22.11 5.11 5.37
N LYS A 31 -22.38 4.01 4.66
CA LYS A 31 -22.50 2.66 5.23
C LYS A 31 -21.47 1.64 4.73
N SER A 32 -20.76 1.92 3.62
CA SER A 32 -19.89 0.91 3.01
C SER A 32 -18.79 1.51 2.17
N ILE A 33 -17.60 0.90 2.29
CA ILE A 33 -16.48 1.10 1.38
C ILE A 33 -16.26 -0.22 0.63
N GLY A 34 -16.12 -0.14 -0.69
CA GLY A 34 -15.97 -1.33 -1.53
C GLY A 34 -15.59 -0.99 -2.96
N TYR A 35 -15.38 -2.02 -3.77
CA TYR A 35 -15.06 -1.84 -5.17
C TYR A 35 -15.85 -2.81 -6.05
N MET A 36 -16.21 -2.38 -7.25
CA MET A 36 -16.86 -3.25 -8.23
C MET A 36 -15.83 -4.14 -8.91
N ASP A 37 -16.04 -5.46 -8.84
CA ASP A 37 -15.30 -6.46 -9.56
C ASP A 37 -16.27 -7.39 -10.28
N GLN A 38 -16.16 -7.50 -11.61
CA GLN A 38 -17.05 -8.32 -12.43
C GLN A 38 -18.54 -8.11 -12.11
N ASN A 39 -18.98 -6.85 -11.99
CA ASN A 39 -20.34 -6.44 -11.60
C ASN A 39 -20.80 -6.91 -10.20
N LYS A 40 -19.89 -7.29 -9.31
CA LYS A 40 -20.18 -7.58 -7.90
C LYS A 40 -19.49 -6.55 -7.01
N LEU A 41 -20.23 -6.01 -6.05
CA LEU A 41 -19.65 -5.16 -5.00
C LEU A 41 -18.84 -6.04 -4.05
N LYS A 42 -17.53 -5.86 -4.03
CA LYS A 42 -16.64 -6.42 -3.01
C LYS A 42 -16.50 -5.42 -1.89
N HIS A 43 -17.04 -5.76 -0.73
CA HIS A 43 -16.88 -4.97 0.48
C HIS A 43 -15.43 -4.99 0.95
N ILE A 44 -14.96 -3.83 1.40
CA ILE A 44 -13.70 -3.70 2.15
C ILE A 44 -14.10 -3.50 3.61
N ASP A 45 -13.58 -4.35 4.51
CA ASP A 45 -13.76 -4.15 5.94
C ASP A 45 -13.07 -2.84 6.36
N PRO A 46 -13.78 -1.91 7.01
CA PRO A 46 -13.16 -0.68 7.49
C PRO A 46 -11.96 -0.90 8.42
N ASN A 47 -11.94 -2.00 9.18
CA ASN A 47 -10.82 -2.37 10.06
C ASN A 47 -9.57 -2.81 9.27
N ASP A 48 -9.75 -3.16 7.99
CA ASP A 48 -8.67 -3.53 7.09
C ASP A 48 -8.11 -2.34 6.30
N MET A 49 -8.54 -1.12 6.60
CA MET A 49 -8.09 0.08 5.91
C MET A 49 -7.28 1.00 6.82
N GLN A 50 -6.22 1.56 6.23
CA GLN A 50 -5.49 2.69 6.77
C GLN A 50 -5.78 3.93 5.91
N LEU A 51 -6.08 5.04 6.59
CA LEU A 51 -6.42 6.32 5.98
C LEU A 51 -5.18 7.22 5.91
N PHE A 52 -4.88 7.71 4.72
CA PHE A 52 -3.83 8.70 4.47
C PHE A 52 -4.42 9.94 3.83
N ILE A 53 -4.06 11.10 4.37
CA ILE A 53 -4.44 12.40 3.79
C ILE A 53 -3.23 12.92 3.04
N TYR A 54 -3.31 12.99 1.71
CA TYR A 54 -2.26 13.58 0.89
C TYR A 54 -2.52 15.07 0.68
N LYS A 55 -1.64 15.90 1.26
CA LYS A 55 -1.64 17.36 1.11
C LYS A 55 -0.42 17.80 0.30
N GLY A 56 -0.37 17.39 -0.97
CA GLY A 56 0.60 17.93 -1.92
C GLY A 56 0.27 19.36 -2.34
N THR A 57 1.15 20.01 -3.10
CA THR A 57 0.80 21.24 -3.79
C THR A 57 -0.28 20.97 -4.84
N ARG A 58 -1.05 22.00 -5.22
CA ARG A 58 -2.12 21.86 -6.22
C ARG A 58 -1.61 21.27 -7.55
N SER A 59 -0.43 21.68 -8.01
CA SER A 59 0.16 21.15 -9.25
C SER A 59 0.50 19.66 -9.12
N GLU A 60 1.10 19.24 -8.01
CA GLU A 60 1.44 17.82 -7.78
C GLU A 60 0.19 16.94 -7.68
N ILE A 61 -0.85 17.42 -7.00
CA ILE A 61 -2.11 16.70 -6.88
C ILE A 61 -2.80 16.57 -8.24
N LEU A 62 -2.77 17.64 -9.04
CA LEU A 62 -3.38 17.66 -10.38
C LEU A 62 -2.63 16.74 -11.35
N GLU A 63 -1.30 16.79 -11.37
CA GLU A 63 -0.47 15.96 -12.25
C GLU A 63 -0.63 14.46 -11.95
N LYS A 64 -0.66 14.09 -10.65
CA LYS A 64 -0.65 12.68 -10.24
C LYS A 64 -2.02 12.04 -10.14
N PHE A 65 -3.02 12.81 -9.74
CA PHE A 65 -4.36 12.28 -9.43
C PHE A 65 -5.48 12.95 -10.21
N GLY A 66 -5.18 13.96 -11.05
CA GLY A 66 -6.20 14.71 -11.79
C GLY A 66 -7.14 15.54 -10.90
N SER A 67 -6.78 15.77 -9.63
CA SER A 67 -7.62 16.49 -8.66
C SER A 67 -7.18 17.95 -8.48
N ASN A 68 -8.14 18.86 -8.35
CA ASN A 68 -7.90 20.30 -8.12
C ASN A 68 -8.03 20.74 -6.65
N SER A 69 -8.35 19.82 -5.73
CA SER A 69 -8.69 20.16 -4.34
C SER A 69 -7.86 19.40 -3.30
N GLY A 70 -7.68 18.10 -3.49
CA GLY A 70 -7.06 17.21 -2.50
C GLY A 70 -7.38 15.75 -2.82
N VAL A 71 -6.63 14.82 -2.22
CA VAL A 71 -6.84 13.38 -2.41
C VAL A 71 -6.79 12.69 -1.06
N VAL A 72 -7.79 11.85 -0.82
CA VAL A 72 -7.83 10.91 0.30
C VAL A 72 -7.44 9.54 -0.24
N ILE A 73 -6.45 8.91 0.38
CA ILE A 73 -5.92 7.63 -0.04
C ILE A 73 -6.24 6.61 1.05
N PHE A 74 -6.90 5.52 0.68
CA PHE A 74 -7.13 4.36 1.53
C PHE A 74 -6.18 3.26 1.08
N ALA A 75 -5.38 2.72 2.00
CA ALA A 75 -4.58 1.53 1.76
C ALA A 75 -5.13 0.36 2.57
N THR A 76 -5.27 -0.81 1.94
CA THR A 76 -5.69 -2.01 2.68
C THR A 76 -4.51 -2.69 3.36
N ASN A 77 -4.76 -3.41 4.46
CA ASN A 77 -3.77 -4.27 5.11
C ASN A 77 -3.12 -5.22 4.10
N LYS A 78 -3.93 -5.78 3.18
CA LYS A 78 -3.49 -6.62 2.07
C LYS A 78 -2.50 -5.89 1.16
N TYR A 79 -2.83 -4.68 0.70
CA TYR A 79 -1.94 -3.89 -0.15
C TYR A 79 -0.60 -3.61 0.54
N ILE A 80 -0.62 -3.30 1.84
CA ILE A 80 0.59 -3.03 2.62
C ILE A 80 1.48 -4.28 2.66
N LEU A 81 0.90 -5.43 3.00
CA LEU A 81 1.62 -6.70 3.08
C LEU A 81 2.18 -7.13 1.71
N GLU A 82 1.38 -7.03 0.65
CA GLU A 82 1.80 -7.40 -0.71
C GLU A 82 2.93 -6.51 -1.22
N THR A 83 2.82 -5.20 -1.00
CA THR A 83 3.84 -4.23 -1.42
C THR A 83 5.15 -4.47 -0.67
N PHE A 84 5.09 -4.61 0.66
CA PHE A 84 6.28 -4.87 1.46
C PHE A 84 6.95 -6.19 1.06
N TYR A 85 6.16 -7.24 0.86
CA TYR A 85 6.65 -8.56 0.47
C TYR A 85 7.36 -8.51 -0.87
N LYS A 86 6.74 -7.88 -1.88
CA LYS A 86 7.31 -7.72 -3.21
C LYS A 86 8.64 -6.95 -3.18
N ASP A 87 8.66 -5.85 -2.45
CA ASP A 87 9.80 -4.93 -2.46
C ASP A 87 11.00 -5.46 -1.66
N ASN A 88 10.76 -6.27 -0.61
CA ASN A 88 11.81 -6.62 0.36
C ASN A 88 12.06 -8.13 0.54
N ILE A 89 11.09 -8.99 0.22
CA ILE A 89 11.15 -10.43 0.53
C ILE A 89 11.19 -11.29 -0.74
N GLU A 90 10.37 -10.99 -1.75
CA GLU A 90 10.13 -11.86 -2.90
C GLU A 90 11.41 -12.25 -3.67
N ASN A 91 12.40 -11.35 -3.69
CA ASN A 91 13.67 -11.54 -4.39
C ASN A 91 14.88 -11.56 -3.44
N SER A 92 14.67 -11.77 -2.14
CA SER A 92 15.73 -11.85 -1.13
C SER A 92 15.87 -13.25 -0.54
N SER A 93 16.92 -13.47 0.26
CA SER A 93 17.13 -14.73 0.98
C SER A 93 16.00 -15.03 1.97
N LEU A 94 15.27 -14.00 2.42
CA LEU A 94 14.14 -14.14 3.35
C LEU A 94 12.96 -14.91 2.77
N LYS A 95 12.84 -15.02 1.43
CA LYS A 95 11.78 -15.81 0.80
C LYS A 95 11.74 -17.27 1.24
N LYS A 96 12.89 -17.84 1.64
CA LYS A 96 12.94 -19.21 2.15
C LYS A 96 12.19 -19.34 3.47
N GLU A 97 12.32 -18.35 4.34
CA GLU A 97 11.72 -18.31 5.67
C GLU A 97 10.28 -17.76 5.64
N ILE A 98 10.02 -16.82 4.72
CA ILE A 98 8.73 -16.15 4.52
C ILE A 98 8.34 -16.37 3.05
N PRO A 99 7.77 -17.54 2.69
CA PRO A 99 7.51 -17.90 1.29
C PRO A 99 6.25 -17.25 0.71
N THR A 100 5.38 -16.68 1.54
CA THR A 100 4.11 -16.10 1.10
C THR A 100 3.75 -14.86 1.90
N VAL A 101 2.88 -14.03 1.31
CA VAL A 101 2.25 -12.89 1.98
C VAL A 101 1.39 -13.35 3.17
N ASP A 102 0.73 -14.51 3.08
CA ASP A 102 0.00 -15.10 4.21
C ASP A 102 0.94 -15.42 5.38
N ARG A 103 2.15 -15.94 5.11
CA ARG A 103 3.15 -16.14 6.16
C ARG A 103 3.56 -14.81 6.78
N LEU A 104 3.85 -13.79 5.97
CA LEU A 104 4.19 -12.44 6.43
C LEU A 104 3.08 -11.83 7.32
N SER A 105 1.81 -12.11 7.05
CA SER A 105 0.70 -11.59 7.87
C SER A 105 0.64 -12.14 9.30
N LYS A 106 1.38 -13.23 9.58
CA LYS A 106 1.32 -13.98 10.84
C LYS A 106 2.60 -13.91 11.69
N ILE A 107 3.68 -13.33 11.16
CA ILE A 107 4.93 -13.20 11.90
C ILE A 107 4.86 -12.01 12.86
N GLY A 108 5.67 -12.03 13.91
CA GLY A 108 5.92 -10.84 14.72
C GLY A 108 6.73 -9.79 13.97
N VAL A 109 6.60 -8.52 14.35
CA VAL A 109 7.49 -7.46 13.86
C VAL A 109 8.15 -6.76 15.04
N ILE A 110 9.47 -6.70 15.00
CA ILE A 110 10.32 -5.94 15.92
C ILE A 110 10.82 -4.74 15.14
N GLY A 111 10.21 -3.59 15.40
CA GLY A 111 10.72 -2.27 15.02
C GLY A 111 11.06 -1.49 16.28
N SER A 112 11.97 -0.52 16.18
CA SER A 112 12.36 0.35 17.30
C SER A 112 11.20 1.16 17.90
N LYS A 113 10.11 1.34 17.14
CA LYS A 113 8.90 2.08 17.54
C LYS A 113 7.60 1.31 17.28
N ALA A 114 7.65 -0.02 17.14
CA ALA A 114 6.46 -0.82 16.86
C ALA A 114 5.49 -0.77 18.05
N GLU A 115 4.42 0.02 17.93
CA GLU A 115 3.35 0.12 18.93
C GLU A 115 2.51 -1.16 18.99
N VAL A 116 2.36 -1.85 17.85
CA VAL A 116 1.57 -3.09 17.76
C VAL A 116 2.39 -4.22 17.13
N LYS A 117 3.07 -4.95 18.00
CA LYS A 117 4.03 -6.02 17.69
C LYS A 117 3.44 -7.28 17.03
N ASN A 118 2.11 -7.45 17.09
CA ASN A 118 1.38 -8.62 16.57
C ASN A 118 0.60 -8.34 15.28
N LEU A 119 0.66 -7.11 14.75
CA LEU A 119 -0.03 -6.72 13.51
C LEU A 119 1.00 -6.21 12.50
N PRO A 120 1.56 -7.09 11.65
CA PRO A 120 2.67 -6.72 10.76
C PRO A 120 2.37 -5.49 9.90
N TYR A 121 1.18 -5.44 9.30
CA TYR A 121 0.77 -4.33 8.44
C TYR A 121 0.81 -2.95 9.13
N ALA A 122 0.65 -2.89 10.45
CA ALA A 122 0.69 -1.64 11.21
C ALA A 122 2.11 -1.05 11.24
N GLU A 123 3.14 -1.91 11.25
CA GLU A 123 4.53 -1.48 11.26
C GLU A 123 5.11 -1.39 9.83
N LEU A 124 4.78 -2.35 8.97
CA LEU A 124 5.31 -2.44 7.61
C LEU A 124 4.96 -1.23 6.73
N VAL A 125 3.86 -0.55 7.03
CA VAL A 125 3.43 0.65 6.30
C VAL A 125 4.46 1.78 6.33
N ARG A 126 5.30 1.83 7.36
CA ARG A 126 6.37 2.85 7.51
C ARG A 126 7.48 2.70 6.47
N TYR A 127 7.59 1.53 5.84
CA TYR A 127 8.69 1.18 4.95
C TYR A 127 8.28 1.07 3.48
N ILE A 128 7.01 1.32 3.15
CA ILE A 128 6.51 1.28 1.77
C ILE A 128 5.98 2.63 1.33
N LYS A 129 6.12 2.91 0.04
CA LYS A 129 5.51 4.09 -0.57
C LYS A 129 4.03 3.85 -0.83
N THR A 130 3.18 4.19 0.13
CA THR A 130 1.71 4.23 -0.07
C THR A 130 1.27 5.44 -0.89
N THR A 131 2.09 6.50 -0.96
CA THR A 131 1.87 7.67 -1.79
C THR A 131 3.17 8.09 -2.50
N PRO A 132 3.09 8.73 -3.68
CA PRO A 132 4.26 9.03 -4.50
C PRO A 132 5.21 10.10 -3.92
N ASN A 133 4.78 10.91 -2.94
CA ASN A 133 5.62 11.87 -2.20
C ASN A 133 5.62 11.58 -0.69
N ASN A 134 5.45 10.31 -0.28
CA ASN A 134 5.67 9.97 1.12
C ASN A 134 7.20 10.00 1.38
N ASP A 135 7.73 11.19 1.66
CA ASP A 135 9.15 11.40 1.98
C ASP A 135 9.51 10.86 3.37
N ASP A 136 8.48 10.54 4.18
CA ASP A 136 8.62 9.98 5.53
C ASP A 136 8.77 8.45 5.53
N VAL A 137 8.85 7.81 4.36
CA VAL A 137 9.11 6.37 4.28
C VAL A 137 10.51 6.08 4.81
N LEU A 138 10.56 5.28 5.87
CA LEU A 138 11.80 4.84 6.48
C LEU A 138 12.56 3.93 5.51
N LYS A 139 13.84 4.21 5.31
CA LYS A 139 14.70 3.33 4.53
C LYS A 139 15.15 2.17 5.41
N ILE A 140 14.86 0.95 4.96
CA ILE A 140 15.33 -0.28 5.57
C ILE A 140 16.84 -0.37 5.36
N THR A 141 17.57 -0.56 6.47
CA THR A 141 19.01 -0.84 6.45
C THR A 141 19.27 -2.34 6.51
N SER A 142 18.44 -3.09 7.25
CA SER A 142 18.45 -4.54 7.28
C SER A 142 17.11 -5.12 7.72
N ILE A 143 16.88 -6.37 7.34
CA ILE A 143 15.79 -7.21 7.86
C ILE A 143 16.40 -8.53 8.28
N ALA A 144 16.18 -8.93 9.53
CA ALA A 144 16.60 -10.22 10.06
C ALA A 144 15.37 -11.07 10.39
N PHE A 145 15.39 -12.34 10.01
CA PHE A 145 14.37 -13.30 10.42
C PHE A 145 14.76 -13.95 11.75
N ILE A 146 13.79 -14.04 12.66
CA ILE A 146 13.90 -14.71 13.95
C ILE A 146 13.06 -15.96 13.88
N GLU A 147 13.73 -17.11 14.01
CA GLU A 147 13.11 -18.42 13.98
C GLU A 147 11.97 -18.55 15.01
N PRO A 148 10.90 -19.30 14.70
CA PRO A 148 9.77 -19.50 15.61
C PRO A 148 10.20 -19.95 17.01
N SER A 149 11.20 -20.82 17.12
CA SER A 149 11.70 -21.36 18.41
C SER A 149 12.32 -20.30 19.33
N VAL A 150 12.82 -19.21 18.75
CA VAL A 150 13.35 -18.05 19.46
C VAL A 150 12.26 -17.02 19.66
N ALA A 151 11.48 -16.74 18.61
CA ALA A 151 10.42 -15.73 18.62
C ALA A 151 9.36 -16.00 19.71
N VAL A 152 8.94 -17.26 19.90
CA VAL A 152 7.96 -17.62 20.93
C VAL A 152 8.45 -17.39 22.36
N LYS A 153 9.77 -17.36 22.59
CA LYS A 153 10.34 -17.00 23.89
C LYS A 153 10.26 -15.51 24.17
N MET A 154 10.24 -14.69 23.11
CA MET A 154 10.11 -13.23 23.19
C MET A 154 8.63 -12.83 23.30
N ASN A 155 7.77 -13.51 22.55
CA ASN A 155 6.32 -13.33 22.57
C ASN A 155 5.63 -14.65 22.16
N PRO A 156 4.84 -15.28 23.04
CA PRO A 156 4.16 -16.55 22.76
C PRO A 156 3.25 -16.57 21.53
N ASP A 157 2.80 -15.40 21.06
CA ASP A 157 1.95 -15.28 19.87
C ASP A 157 2.73 -15.45 18.56
N TRP A 158 4.06 -15.29 18.58
CA TRP A 158 4.92 -15.34 17.39
C TRP A 158 5.29 -16.77 16.97
N LYS A 159 4.26 -17.59 16.80
CA LYS A 159 4.37 -19.02 16.41
C LYS A 159 4.94 -19.22 15.00
N PHE A 160 4.94 -18.17 14.19
CA PHE A 160 5.38 -18.19 12.81
C PHE A 160 6.77 -17.55 12.61
N GLY A 161 7.43 -17.15 13.71
CA GLY A 161 8.67 -16.37 13.69
C GLY A 161 8.39 -14.88 13.83
N ALA A 162 9.45 -14.09 13.77
CA ALA A 162 9.38 -12.64 13.73
C ALA A 162 10.40 -12.07 12.73
N ILE A 163 10.21 -10.82 12.32
CA ILE A 163 11.24 -10.05 11.64
C ILE A 163 11.67 -8.88 12.50
N GLU A 164 12.98 -8.65 12.57
CA GLU A 164 13.56 -7.44 13.07
C GLU A 164 13.91 -6.54 11.88
N ILE A 165 13.39 -5.32 11.88
CA ILE A 165 13.62 -4.33 10.83
C ILE A 165 14.44 -3.19 11.42
N MET A 166 15.64 -2.99 10.90
CA MET A 166 16.44 -1.80 11.20
C MET A 166 16.23 -0.76 10.10
N SER A 167 16.10 0.49 10.52
CA SER A 167 15.90 1.63 9.63
C SER A 167 17.05 2.63 9.70
N THR A 168 17.02 3.63 8.83
CA THR A 168 17.92 4.79 8.92
C THR A 168 17.73 5.63 10.19
N GLN A 169 16.63 5.47 10.94
CA GLN A 169 16.45 6.15 12.22
C GLN A 169 17.10 5.41 13.40
N ASP A 170 17.50 4.16 13.20
CA ASP A 170 18.04 3.28 14.26
C ASP A 170 19.58 3.23 14.25
N ARG A 171 20.21 4.12 13.48
CA ARG A 171 21.66 4.30 13.37
C ARG A 171 22.12 5.58 14.04
#